data_AF-A0A852VRY5-F1
#
_entry.id   AF-A0A852VRY5-F1
#
_cell.length_a   1.000
_cell.length_b   1.000
_cell.length_c   1.000
_cell.angle_alpha   90.00
_cell.angle_beta   90.00
_cell.angle_gamma   90.00
#
_symmetry.space_group_name_H-M   'P 1'
#
loop_
_entity.id
_entity.type
_entity.pdbx_description
1 polymer ?
#
loop_
_entity_poly.entity_id
_entity_poly.type
_entity_poly.pdbx_seq_one_letter_code
_entity_poly.pdbx_strand_id
1 'polypeptide(L)'
;MRRSPGSIGLGRRMIRVAAWIFVGAGVTFCQTSVPGTPAGHTLQAWLDAFNSGDEAKLDAYRKTVDRTGTFATATSFRKQTGGLDLLEIDSSEPLLIKFKVKEKAGPTVAFGSIRVKDGQPVTVEHIDLVAAPPNAVFEQMKLDAASRKLVIDGVGAKLTEFYVYPESAQKMVEALQAHEKRGDYDSVTDGDALAQLLTDHLREVSHDRHLNLRFTPYKQPAETGEKGPSKDEVAQRRQEMERDNCAFRKVEVLENNVGYVKLDAFSDPAVCGPTVVAAMNFVGHADGIIFDLRDNGGGDPKMVAFLLSYVFDQATHVNDLYNRKENLTEQYWTSPYVPGPRLGDKPVFVLTSKDTFSGGEEFSYDLKSLKRATIVGETTGGGAHPVRGVRVNDHFTVGVPFARAVNPVSKTDWEGTGVVPDVPVKADDALETAEKLMAEKLQKK
;
A
#
# COMPACT_ATOMS: atom_id res chain seq x y z
N MET A 1 -101.81 -25.03 -15.93
CA MET A 1 -101.61 -25.42 -17.34
C MET A 1 -100.66 -24.43 -18.00
N ARG A 2 -99.65 -24.93 -18.73
CA ARG A 2 -98.76 -24.24 -19.69
C ARG A 2 -98.75 -22.70 -19.70
N ARG A 3 -97.57 -22.09 -19.50
CA ARG A 3 -96.78 -21.36 -20.54
C ARG A 3 -95.61 -20.58 -19.90
N SER A 4 -94.52 -20.53 -20.65
CA SER A 4 -93.36 -19.62 -20.51
C SER A 4 -93.81 -18.14 -20.49
N PRO A 5 -93.00 -17.20 -19.97
CA PRO A 5 -91.94 -16.59 -20.79
C PRO A 5 -90.62 -16.38 -20.04
N GLY A 6 -89.52 -16.32 -20.82
CA GLY A 6 -88.18 -16.07 -20.31
C GLY A 6 -87.89 -14.61 -20.01
N SER A 7 -86.70 -14.38 -19.44
CA SER A 7 -85.99 -13.10 -19.48
C SER A 7 -84.57 -13.25 -18.91
N ILE A 8 -83.61 -12.92 -19.78
CA ILE A 8 -82.34 -12.18 -19.54
C ILE A 8 -81.26 -12.85 -18.67
N GLY A 9 -80.22 -13.34 -19.35
CA GLY A 9 -78.87 -13.50 -18.82
C GLY A 9 -77.85 -13.23 -19.93
N LEU A 10 -77.53 -11.95 -20.17
CA LEU A 10 -76.60 -11.53 -21.22
C LEU A 10 -75.15 -11.69 -20.76
N GLY A 11 -74.36 -12.38 -21.59
CA GLY A 11 -72.97 -12.72 -21.34
C GLY A 11 -72.00 -11.54 -21.26
N ARG A 12 -70.91 -11.80 -20.52
CA ARG A 12 -69.70 -11.00 -20.37
C ARG A 12 -69.23 -10.38 -21.70
N ARG A 13 -69.19 -9.05 -21.77
CA ARG A 13 -68.33 -8.31 -22.72
C ARG A 13 -67.14 -7.73 -21.95
N MET A 14 -65.96 -8.17 -22.36
CA MET A 14 -64.66 -7.64 -21.93
C MET A 14 -64.56 -6.14 -22.22
N ILE A 15 -64.25 -5.35 -21.20
CA ILE A 15 -63.87 -3.95 -21.34
C ILE A 15 -62.37 -3.91 -21.69
N ARG A 16 -62.06 -3.27 -22.81
CA ARG A 16 -60.69 -2.99 -23.28
C ARG A 16 -60.00 -2.06 -22.28
N VAL A 17 -58.88 -2.50 -21.70
CA VAL A 17 -57.96 -1.63 -20.97
C VAL A 17 -57.02 -0.99 -22.00
N ALA A 18 -57.06 0.34 -22.10
CA ALA A 18 -56.13 1.10 -22.91
C ALA A 18 -54.74 1.07 -22.26
N ALA A 19 -53.75 0.52 -22.97
CA ALA A 19 -52.36 0.54 -22.56
C ALA A 19 -51.80 1.96 -22.74
N TRP A 20 -51.47 2.62 -21.63
CA TRP A 20 -50.64 3.82 -21.63
C TRP A 20 -49.18 3.39 -21.76
N ILE A 21 -48.57 3.73 -22.89
CA ILE A 21 -47.12 3.61 -23.09
C ILE A 21 -46.47 4.69 -22.22
N PHE A 22 -45.92 4.29 -21.07
CA PHE A 22 -44.92 5.10 -20.38
C PHE A 22 -43.65 5.05 -21.22
N VAL A 23 -43.37 6.15 -21.93
CA VAL A 23 -42.01 6.44 -22.40
C VAL A 23 -41.17 6.67 -21.15
N GLY A 24 -40.45 5.64 -20.72
CA GLY A 24 -39.43 5.78 -19.70
C GLY A 24 -38.40 6.79 -20.19
N ALA A 25 -38.31 7.93 -19.53
CA ALA A 25 -37.17 8.82 -19.66
C ALA A 25 -35.95 8.01 -19.20
N GLY A 26 -35.22 7.46 -20.17
CA GLY A 26 -33.91 6.88 -19.90
C GLY A 26 -33.06 7.95 -19.25
N VAL A 27 -32.65 7.73 -18.00
CA VAL A 27 -31.55 8.48 -17.40
C VAL A 27 -30.32 8.07 -18.20
N THR A 28 -30.04 8.80 -19.27
CA THR A 28 -28.73 8.77 -19.91
C THR A 28 -27.73 9.24 -18.87
N PHE A 29 -26.98 8.32 -18.28
CA PHE A 29 -25.72 8.66 -17.63
C PHE A 29 -24.86 9.35 -18.69
N CYS A 30 -24.76 10.66 -18.61
CA CYS A 30 -23.81 11.41 -19.42
C CYS A 30 -22.43 10.95 -18.93
N GLN A 31 -21.73 10.10 -19.70
CA GLN A 31 -20.34 9.78 -19.41
C GLN A 31 -19.56 11.09 -19.52
N THR A 32 -18.94 11.51 -18.42
CA THR A 32 -18.07 12.69 -18.38
C THR A 32 -16.99 12.53 -19.45
N SER A 33 -17.04 13.36 -20.50
CA SER A 33 -16.09 13.26 -21.62
C SER A 33 -14.74 13.84 -21.23
N VAL A 34 -13.65 13.10 -21.44
CA VAL A 34 -12.29 13.58 -21.19
C VAL A 34 -11.90 14.62 -22.26
N PRO A 35 -11.40 15.82 -21.88
CA PRO A 35 -10.95 16.83 -22.83
C PRO A 35 -9.82 16.36 -23.75
N GLY A 36 -9.77 16.89 -24.98
CA GLY A 36 -8.74 16.57 -25.98
C GLY A 36 -7.40 17.29 -25.79
N THR A 37 -6.99 17.54 -24.55
CA THR A 37 -5.67 18.08 -24.22
C THR A 37 -4.62 16.96 -24.17
N PRO A 38 -3.31 17.24 -24.31
CA PRO A 38 -2.26 16.23 -24.10
C PRO A 38 -2.41 15.48 -22.75
N ALA A 39 -2.67 16.22 -21.67
CA ALA A 39 -2.96 15.64 -20.36
C ALA A 39 -4.27 14.82 -20.35
N GLY A 40 -5.32 15.28 -21.03
CA GLY A 40 -6.59 14.54 -21.16
C GLY A 40 -6.46 13.24 -21.95
N HIS A 41 -5.73 13.23 -23.06
CA HIS A 41 -5.44 11.98 -23.79
C HIS A 41 -4.68 10.97 -22.93
N THR A 42 -3.77 11.47 -22.08
CA THR A 42 -3.03 10.63 -21.13
C THR A 42 -3.97 10.03 -20.07
N LEU A 43 -4.88 10.83 -19.50
CA LEU A 43 -5.93 10.35 -18.58
C LEU A 43 -6.80 9.26 -19.22
N GLN A 44 -7.27 9.49 -20.44
CA GLN A 44 -8.12 8.53 -21.14
C GLN A 44 -7.39 7.21 -21.39
N ALA A 45 -6.16 7.26 -21.92
CA ALA A 45 -5.35 6.07 -22.17
C ALA A 45 -5.08 5.27 -20.89
N TRP A 46 -4.81 5.96 -19.78
CA TRP A 46 -4.62 5.33 -18.49
C TRP A 46 -5.90 4.64 -17.98
N LEU A 47 -7.04 5.34 -17.98
CA LEU A 47 -8.32 4.76 -17.54
C LEU A 47 -8.70 3.54 -18.39
N ASP A 48 -8.46 3.58 -19.69
CA ASP A 48 -8.74 2.45 -20.59
C ASP A 48 -7.84 1.25 -20.29
N ALA A 49 -6.54 1.47 -20.14
CA ALA A 49 -5.59 0.41 -19.78
C ALA A 49 -5.93 -0.18 -18.40
N PHE A 50 -6.10 0.66 -17.39
CA PHE A 50 -6.41 0.24 -16.01
C PHE A 50 -7.75 -0.49 -15.91
N ASN A 51 -8.80 0.03 -16.53
CA ASN A 51 -10.11 -0.61 -16.48
C ASN A 51 -10.18 -1.92 -17.27
N SER A 52 -9.35 -2.08 -18.31
CA SER A 52 -9.34 -3.32 -19.10
C SER A 52 -8.96 -4.56 -18.28
N GLY A 53 -8.09 -4.41 -17.28
CA GLY A 53 -7.54 -5.55 -16.53
C GLY A 53 -6.57 -6.41 -17.31
N ASP A 54 -6.15 -5.94 -18.49
CA ASP A 54 -5.17 -6.58 -19.34
C ASP A 54 -3.78 -6.10 -18.91
N GLU A 55 -2.98 -7.01 -18.32
CA GLU A 55 -1.63 -6.71 -17.86
C GLU A 55 -0.72 -6.25 -18.99
N ALA A 56 -0.90 -6.77 -20.21
CA ALA A 56 -0.10 -6.36 -21.35
C ALA A 56 -0.42 -4.92 -21.77
N LYS A 57 -1.69 -4.48 -21.66
CA LYS A 57 -2.07 -3.09 -21.92
C LYS A 57 -1.54 -2.14 -20.84
N LEU A 58 -1.60 -2.55 -19.58
CA LEU A 58 -1.03 -1.78 -18.47
C LEU A 58 0.49 -1.65 -18.59
N ASP A 59 1.17 -2.74 -18.91
CA ASP A 59 2.63 -2.77 -19.14
C ASP A 59 3.03 -1.94 -20.36
N ALA A 60 2.25 -2.00 -21.45
CA ALA A 60 2.44 -1.14 -22.61
C ALA A 60 2.30 0.34 -22.23
N TYR A 61 1.22 0.73 -21.54
CA TYR A 61 1.00 2.10 -21.08
C TYR A 61 2.17 2.62 -20.22
N ARG A 62 2.64 1.81 -19.26
CA ARG A 62 3.82 2.13 -18.43
C ARG A 62 5.06 2.39 -19.28
N LYS A 63 5.39 1.48 -20.19
CA LYS A 63 6.60 1.57 -21.01
C LYS A 63 6.61 2.78 -21.95
N THR A 64 5.43 3.20 -22.41
CA THR A 64 5.30 4.27 -23.41
C THR A 64 5.01 5.64 -22.82
N VAL A 65 4.22 5.72 -21.75
CA VAL A 65 3.60 6.97 -21.27
C VAL A 65 4.00 7.27 -19.82
N ASP A 66 3.91 6.30 -18.90
CA ASP A 66 4.30 6.42 -17.48
C ASP A 66 5.60 5.66 -17.16
N ARG A 67 6.70 6.14 -17.76
CA ARG A 67 8.03 5.50 -17.65
C ARG A 67 8.64 5.56 -16.26
N THR A 68 8.12 6.44 -15.41
CA THR A 68 8.55 6.64 -14.02
C THR A 68 7.96 5.58 -13.08
N GLY A 69 6.97 4.81 -13.53
CA GLY A 69 6.33 3.76 -12.71
C GLY A 69 5.56 4.32 -11.51
N THR A 70 5.21 5.61 -11.57
CA THR A 70 4.72 6.43 -10.46
C THR A 70 3.28 6.13 -10.06
N PHE A 71 2.52 5.42 -10.90
CA PHE A 71 1.12 5.17 -10.63
C PHE A 71 0.82 3.82 -9.96
N ALA A 72 -0.33 3.76 -9.29
CA ALA A 72 -1.05 2.54 -8.90
C ALA A 72 -1.53 1.74 -10.14
N THR A 73 -0.61 1.38 -11.01
CA THR A 73 -0.81 0.49 -12.16
C THR A 73 -0.68 -0.98 -11.73
N ALA A 74 -0.48 -1.23 -10.43
CA ALA A 74 -0.35 -2.56 -9.86
C ALA A 74 -1.63 -3.36 -10.09
N THR A 75 -1.48 -4.59 -10.57
CA THR A 75 -2.59 -5.54 -10.70
C THR A 75 -3.34 -5.70 -9.37
N SER A 76 -2.66 -5.61 -8.23
CA SER A 76 -3.25 -5.60 -6.89
C SER A 76 -4.23 -4.44 -6.68
N PHE A 77 -3.86 -3.21 -7.05
CA PHE A 77 -4.75 -2.05 -6.92
C PHE A 77 -6.00 -2.18 -7.80
N ARG A 78 -5.86 -2.70 -9.02
CA ARG A 78 -7.04 -2.98 -9.85
C ARG A 78 -7.92 -4.07 -9.25
N LYS A 79 -7.33 -5.17 -8.75
CA LYS A 79 -8.08 -6.25 -8.07
C LYS A 79 -8.87 -5.72 -6.87
N GLN A 80 -8.33 -4.74 -6.16
CA GLN A 80 -9.00 -4.06 -5.05
C GLN A 80 -10.15 -3.18 -5.54
N THR A 81 -9.90 -2.30 -6.50
CA THR A 81 -10.87 -1.27 -6.94
C THR A 81 -11.90 -1.77 -7.95
N GLY A 82 -11.63 -2.89 -8.64
CA GLY A 82 -12.43 -3.35 -9.78
C GLY A 82 -12.33 -2.45 -11.02
N GLY A 83 -11.42 -1.47 -11.01
CA GLY A 83 -11.39 -0.35 -11.96
C GLY A 83 -11.97 0.94 -11.38
N LEU A 84 -11.99 1.98 -12.20
CA LEU A 84 -12.36 3.35 -11.83
C LEU A 84 -13.37 3.91 -12.84
N ASP A 85 -14.44 4.51 -12.31
CA ASP A 85 -15.38 5.33 -13.07
C ASP A 85 -14.99 6.81 -12.94
N LEU A 86 -14.80 7.48 -14.08
CA LEU A 86 -14.57 8.93 -14.10
C LEU A 86 -15.86 9.65 -13.74
N LEU A 87 -15.82 10.42 -12.65
CA LEU A 87 -16.96 11.21 -12.17
C LEU A 87 -16.92 12.62 -12.75
N GLU A 88 -15.77 13.29 -12.68
CA GLU A 88 -15.67 14.73 -12.92
C GLU A 88 -14.27 15.11 -13.43
N ILE A 89 -14.19 16.13 -14.28
CA ILE A 89 -12.95 16.85 -14.60
C ILE A 89 -13.04 18.20 -13.91
N ASP A 90 -12.20 18.41 -12.90
CA ASP A 90 -12.13 19.66 -12.13
C ASP A 90 -11.48 20.77 -12.96
N SER A 91 -10.36 20.45 -13.61
CA SER A 91 -9.64 21.37 -14.49
C SER A 91 -8.85 20.61 -15.56
N SER A 92 -8.70 21.23 -16.73
CA SER A 92 -7.91 20.68 -17.84
C SER A 92 -7.16 21.79 -18.58
N GLU A 93 -5.86 21.84 -18.32
CA GLU A 93 -4.87 22.62 -19.05
C GLU A 93 -4.13 21.69 -20.04
N PRO A 94 -3.36 22.22 -21.01
CA PRO A 94 -2.63 21.38 -21.96
C PRO A 94 -1.74 20.34 -21.30
N LEU A 95 -1.04 20.72 -20.23
CA LEU A 95 -0.04 19.88 -19.56
C LEU A 95 -0.47 19.36 -18.19
N LEU A 96 -1.66 19.74 -17.69
CA LEU A 96 -2.16 19.33 -16.38
C LEU A 96 -3.66 19.07 -16.44
N ILE A 97 -4.11 17.93 -15.93
CA ILE A 97 -5.53 17.63 -15.74
C ILE A 97 -5.79 17.17 -14.32
N LYS A 98 -6.85 17.69 -13.69
CA LYS A 98 -7.33 17.29 -12.36
C LYS A 98 -8.73 16.71 -12.48
N PHE A 99 -8.97 15.59 -11.82
CA PHE A 99 -10.18 14.79 -12.04
C PHE A 99 -10.61 14.03 -10.79
N LYS A 100 -11.85 13.55 -10.79
CA LYS A 100 -12.45 12.75 -9.73
C LYS A 100 -12.87 11.40 -10.28
N VAL A 101 -12.53 10.33 -9.60
CA VAL A 101 -12.92 8.96 -9.94
C VAL A 101 -13.56 8.25 -8.77
N LYS A 102 -14.30 7.17 -9.05
CA LYS A 102 -14.87 6.27 -8.06
C LYS A 102 -14.44 4.83 -8.36
N GLU A 103 -14.13 4.07 -7.33
CA GLU A 103 -13.91 2.63 -7.47
C GLU A 103 -15.18 1.91 -7.96
N LYS A 104 -15.01 0.95 -8.87
CA LYS A 104 -16.14 0.13 -9.37
C LYS A 104 -16.61 -0.88 -8.35
N ALA A 105 -15.67 -1.46 -7.59
CA ALA A 105 -15.93 -2.48 -6.58
C ALA A 105 -16.09 -1.91 -5.16
N GLY A 106 -15.92 -0.60 -4.98
CA GLY A 106 -15.90 0.06 -3.67
C GLY A 106 -16.68 1.39 -3.64
N PRO A 107 -17.01 1.90 -2.44
CA PRO A 107 -17.64 3.21 -2.30
C PRO A 107 -16.64 4.37 -2.42
N THR A 108 -15.33 4.06 -2.40
CA THR A 108 -14.25 5.05 -2.35
C THR A 108 -14.24 5.95 -3.58
N VAL A 109 -14.13 7.24 -3.32
CA VAL A 109 -13.91 8.27 -4.33
C VAL A 109 -12.47 8.73 -4.19
N ALA A 110 -11.82 9.06 -5.30
CA ALA A 110 -10.47 9.61 -5.29
C ALA A 110 -10.37 10.86 -6.19
N PHE A 111 -9.46 11.73 -5.82
CA PHE A 111 -9.02 12.87 -6.61
C PHE A 111 -7.69 12.55 -7.26
N GLY A 112 -7.58 12.80 -8.55
CA GLY A 112 -6.36 12.57 -9.30
C GLY A 112 -5.86 13.81 -10.03
N SER A 113 -4.56 13.84 -10.28
CA SER A 113 -3.90 14.82 -11.13
C SER A 113 -2.95 14.09 -12.09
N ILE A 114 -2.88 14.53 -13.34
CA ILE A 114 -1.88 14.06 -14.32
C ILE A 114 -1.19 15.28 -14.90
N ARG A 115 0.12 15.38 -14.70
CA ARG A 115 1.01 16.33 -15.36
C ARG A 115 1.84 15.63 -16.41
N VAL A 116 1.93 16.23 -17.59
CA VAL A 116 2.74 15.73 -18.71
C VAL A 116 3.80 16.76 -19.10
N LYS A 117 4.94 16.27 -19.60
CA LYS A 117 6.00 17.11 -20.15
C LYS A 117 5.56 17.67 -21.50
N ASP A 118 6.00 18.88 -21.78
CA ASP A 118 5.90 19.46 -23.12
C ASP A 118 6.87 18.72 -24.06
N GLY A 119 6.35 17.85 -24.92
CA GLY A 119 7.16 16.97 -25.75
C GLY A 119 6.36 16.08 -26.70
N GLN A 120 7.07 15.54 -27.71
CA GLN A 120 6.53 14.59 -28.69
C GLN A 120 7.49 13.38 -28.77
N PRO A 121 7.11 12.18 -28.28
CA PRO A 121 5.82 11.85 -27.68
C PRO A 121 5.62 12.49 -26.31
N VAL A 122 4.35 12.73 -25.95
CA VAL A 122 3.95 13.18 -24.62
C VAL A 122 4.38 12.12 -23.60
N THR A 123 5.10 12.54 -22.57
CA THR A 123 5.47 11.67 -21.45
C THR A 123 4.93 12.23 -20.15
N VAL A 124 4.49 11.34 -19.27
CA VAL A 124 4.08 11.71 -17.91
C VAL A 124 5.26 12.32 -17.16
N GLU A 125 5.01 13.46 -16.55
CA GLU A 125 5.90 14.04 -15.54
C GLU A 125 5.50 13.57 -14.16
N HIS A 126 4.20 13.58 -13.85
CA HIS A 126 3.67 13.22 -12.55
C HIS A 126 2.22 12.72 -12.66
N ILE A 127 1.86 11.72 -11.86
CA ILE A 127 0.46 11.32 -11.69
C ILE A 127 0.21 11.04 -10.22
N ASP A 128 -0.86 11.61 -9.69
CA ASP A 128 -1.35 11.32 -8.36
C ASP A 128 -2.77 10.80 -8.36
N LEU A 129 -3.07 9.94 -7.39
CA LEU A 129 -4.41 9.54 -7.02
C LEU A 129 -4.53 9.45 -5.50
N VAL A 130 -5.40 10.27 -4.93
CA VAL A 130 -5.61 10.38 -3.49
C VAL A 130 -7.05 10.04 -3.16
N ALA A 131 -7.25 9.01 -2.33
CA ALA A 131 -8.56 8.68 -1.80
C ALA A 131 -9.12 9.87 -1.02
N ALA A 132 -10.33 10.29 -1.39
CA ALA A 132 -11.01 11.44 -0.84
C ALA A 132 -11.98 10.99 0.26
N PRO A 133 -11.96 11.63 1.45
CA PRO A 133 -12.99 11.41 2.46
C PRO A 133 -14.40 11.66 1.91
N PRO A 134 -15.45 11.06 2.52
CA PRO A 134 -16.82 11.41 2.19
C PRO A 134 -17.04 12.93 2.25
N ASN A 135 -17.66 13.49 1.20
CA ASN A 135 -17.94 14.92 1.05
C ASN A 135 -16.72 15.83 0.88
N ALA A 136 -15.51 15.29 0.65
CA ALA A 136 -14.38 16.13 0.28
C ALA A 136 -14.67 16.85 -1.04
N VAL A 137 -14.24 18.11 -1.11
CA VAL A 137 -14.38 18.98 -2.28
C VAL A 137 -12.98 19.41 -2.69
N PHE A 138 -12.74 19.52 -4.00
CA PHE A 138 -11.52 20.12 -4.51
C PHE A 138 -11.39 21.55 -3.95
N GLU A 139 -10.24 21.83 -3.35
CA GLU A 139 -9.89 23.15 -2.85
C GLU A 139 -8.57 23.57 -3.49
N GLN A 140 -8.64 24.58 -4.35
CA GLN A 140 -7.46 25.16 -4.96
C GLN A 140 -6.69 25.98 -3.91
N MET A 141 -5.67 25.37 -3.32
CA MET A 141 -4.73 26.09 -2.46
C MET A 141 -3.92 27.07 -3.33
N LYS A 142 -4.03 28.37 -3.04
CA LYS A 142 -3.13 29.37 -3.63
C LYS A 142 -1.76 29.28 -2.97
N LEU A 143 -0.77 28.82 -3.72
CA LEU A 143 0.60 28.68 -3.23
C LEU A 143 1.40 29.96 -3.47
N ASP A 144 1.22 30.95 -2.59
CA ASP A 144 2.03 32.18 -2.57
C ASP A 144 3.29 32.05 -1.69
N ALA A 145 4.12 33.09 -1.65
CA ALA A 145 5.37 33.07 -0.90
C ALA A 145 5.18 32.77 0.60
N ALA A 146 4.15 33.34 1.23
CA ALA A 146 3.84 33.08 2.63
C ALA A 146 3.42 31.62 2.86
N SER A 147 2.60 31.08 1.97
CA SER A 147 2.12 29.69 2.04
C SER A 147 3.27 28.69 1.85
N ARG A 148 4.17 28.94 0.88
CA ARG A 148 5.39 28.12 0.69
C ARG A 148 6.27 28.13 1.94
N LYS A 149 6.50 29.31 2.51
CA LYS A 149 7.28 29.46 3.74
C LYS A 149 6.70 28.64 4.88
N LEU A 150 5.39 28.71 5.10
CA LEU A 150 4.71 27.94 6.14
C LEU A 150 4.87 26.42 5.94
N VAL A 151 4.82 25.94 4.70
CA VAL A 151 5.08 24.52 4.39
C VAL A 151 6.52 24.15 4.72
N ILE A 152 7.50 24.95 4.27
CA ILE A 152 8.93 24.70 4.50
C ILE A 152 9.25 24.69 6.00
N ASP A 153 8.82 25.71 6.74
CA ASP A 153 9.03 25.83 8.19
C ASP A 153 8.33 24.68 8.93
N GLY A 154 7.12 24.31 8.51
CA GLY A 154 6.36 23.20 9.06
C GLY A 154 7.04 21.85 8.84
N VAL A 155 7.53 21.58 7.63
CA VAL A 155 8.32 20.38 7.31
C VAL A 155 9.56 20.32 8.18
N GLY A 156 10.30 21.43 8.30
CA GLY A 156 11.49 21.49 9.13
C GLY A 156 11.21 21.21 10.61
N ALA A 157 10.10 21.72 11.13
CA ALA A 157 9.65 21.42 12.49
C ALA A 157 9.33 19.92 12.67
N LYS A 158 8.63 19.30 11.70
CA LYS A 158 8.29 17.86 11.78
C LYS A 158 9.52 16.97 11.67
N LEU A 159 10.49 17.31 10.82
CA LEU A 159 11.76 16.57 10.76
C LEU A 159 12.52 16.68 12.07
N THR A 160 12.63 17.87 12.65
CA THR A 160 13.33 18.08 13.92
C THR A 160 12.70 17.29 15.07
N GLU A 161 11.36 17.24 15.10
CA GLU A 161 10.60 16.56 16.15
C GLU A 161 10.65 15.03 16.02
N PHE A 162 10.53 14.51 14.79
CA PHE A 162 10.23 13.10 14.57
C PHE A 162 11.34 12.30 13.88
N TYR A 163 12.20 12.91 13.06
CA TYR A 163 13.12 12.15 12.22
C TYR A 163 14.19 11.42 13.04
N VAL A 164 14.39 10.14 12.74
CA VAL A 164 15.14 9.21 13.58
C VAL A 164 16.59 9.61 13.83
N TYR A 165 17.21 10.37 12.92
CA TYR A 165 18.56 10.90 13.04
C TYR A 165 18.57 12.44 13.22
N PRO A 166 18.73 12.95 14.47
CA PRO A 166 18.63 14.40 14.75
C PRO A 166 19.61 15.26 13.93
N GLU A 167 20.85 14.81 13.78
CA GLU A 167 21.87 15.56 13.03
C GLU A 167 21.54 15.64 11.53
N SER A 168 21.01 14.57 10.96
CA SER A 168 20.56 14.56 9.57
C SER A 168 19.30 15.42 9.38
N ALA A 169 18.36 15.39 10.35
CA ALA A 169 17.22 16.30 10.38
C ALA A 169 17.66 17.77 10.33
N GLN A 170 18.64 18.14 11.15
CA GLN A 170 19.17 19.49 11.20
C GLN A 170 19.79 19.92 9.85
N LYS A 171 20.60 19.06 9.23
CA LYS A 171 21.17 19.32 7.89
C LYS A 171 20.10 19.50 6.82
N MET A 172 19.05 18.68 6.85
CA MET A 172 17.90 18.81 5.96
C MET A 172 17.17 20.14 6.13
N VAL A 173 16.92 20.55 7.38
CA VAL A 173 16.29 21.84 7.70
C VAL A 173 17.12 23.00 7.16
N GLU A 174 18.43 22.98 7.39
CA GLU A 174 19.35 24.01 6.90
C GLU A 174 19.38 24.07 5.37
N ALA A 175 19.37 22.92 4.70
CA ALA A 175 19.30 22.85 3.25
C ALA A 175 18.00 23.46 2.72
N LEU A 176 16.83 23.07 3.28
CA LEU A 176 15.55 23.65 2.88
C LEU A 176 15.53 25.17 3.03
N GLN A 177 16.06 25.70 4.13
CA GLN A 177 16.18 27.14 4.36
C GLN A 177 17.14 27.82 3.39
N ALA A 178 18.22 27.13 2.98
CA ALA A 178 19.15 27.65 1.99
C ALA A 178 18.52 27.73 0.59
N HIS A 179 17.77 26.70 0.18
CA HIS A 179 16.98 26.71 -1.06
C HIS A 179 15.91 27.82 -1.04
N GLU A 180 15.21 27.98 0.09
CA GLU A 180 14.22 29.07 0.26
C GLU A 180 14.87 30.44 0.06
N LYS A 181 16.01 30.71 0.71
CA LYS A 181 16.72 32.00 0.59
C LYS A 181 17.25 32.30 -0.82
N ARG A 182 17.55 31.27 -1.62
CA ARG A 182 17.98 31.43 -3.02
C ARG A 182 16.83 31.69 -3.99
N GLY A 183 15.59 31.53 -3.55
CA GLY A 183 14.41 31.65 -4.40
C GLY A 183 14.11 30.40 -5.22
N ASP A 184 14.69 29.24 -4.87
CA ASP A 184 14.55 27.99 -5.63
C ASP A 184 13.07 27.51 -5.69
N TYR A 185 12.21 28.02 -4.80
CA TYR A 185 10.78 27.69 -4.73
C TYR A 185 9.86 28.80 -5.29
N ASP A 186 10.39 29.94 -5.71
CA ASP A 186 9.57 31.15 -5.95
C ASP A 186 8.58 31.03 -7.10
N SER A 187 8.96 30.28 -8.14
CA SER A 187 8.13 30.01 -9.32
C SER A 187 7.14 28.86 -9.12
N VAL A 188 7.20 28.14 -8.00
CA VAL A 188 6.36 26.95 -7.76
C VAL A 188 4.99 27.38 -7.26
N THR A 189 3.96 27.14 -8.05
CA THR A 189 2.56 27.51 -7.76
C THR A 189 1.63 26.31 -7.60
N ASP A 190 2.13 25.10 -7.81
CA ASP A 190 1.38 23.85 -7.73
C ASP A 190 1.82 23.02 -6.52
N GLY A 191 0.86 22.48 -5.78
CA GLY A 191 1.11 21.80 -4.50
C GLY A 191 1.91 20.50 -4.66
N ASP A 192 1.56 19.69 -5.67
CA ASP A 192 2.26 18.45 -6.00
C ASP A 192 3.72 18.76 -6.40
N ALA A 193 3.93 19.78 -7.23
CA ALA A 193 5.27 20.22 -7.64
C ALA A 193 6.12 20.69 -6.44
N LEU A 194 5.54 21.41 -5.47
CA LEU A 194 6.24 21.80 -4.26
C LEU A 194 6.59 20.58 -3.41
N ALA A 195 5.64 19.65 -3.20
CA ALA A 195 5.87 18.44 -2.42
C ALA A 195 7.02 17.60 -3.00
N GLN A 196 7.04 17.42 -4.32
CA GLN A 196 8.11 16.71 -5.02
C GLN A 196 9.46 17.41 -4.86
N LEU A 197 9.52 18.72 -5.13
CA LEU A 197 10.78 19.47 -5.05
C LEU A 197 11.37 19.50 -3.64
N LEU A 198 10.52 19.66 -2.60
CA LEU A 198 10.95 19.54 -1.21
C LEU A 198 11.45 18.13 -0.89
N THR A 199 10.76 17.09 -1.39
CA THR A 199 11.18 15.70 -1.23
C THR A 199 12.57 15.46 -1.83
N ASP A 200 12.83 15.98 -3.03
CA ASP A 200 14.10 15.82 -3.72
C ASP A 200 15.24 16.48 -2.95
N HIS A 201 15.08 17.73 -2.48
CA HIS A 201 16.08 18.41 -1.67
C HIS A 201 16.33 17.72 -0.31
N LEU A 202 15.30 17.14 0.32
CA LEU A 202 15.47 16.36 1.55
C LEU A 202 16.27 15.09 1.29
N ARG A 203 15.99 14.39 0.19
CA ARG A 203 16.68 13.14 -0.20
C ARG A 203 18.10 13.37 -0.69
N GLU A 204 18.40 14.52 -1.29
CA GLU A 204 19.76 14.91 -1.65
C GLU A 204 20.68 14.97 -0.42
N VAL A 205 20.16 15.43 0.72
CA VAL A 205 20.91 15.55 1.97
C VAL A 205 20.95 14.26 2.78
N SER A 206 19.80 13.59 2.92
CA SER A 206 19.65 12.42 3.79
C SER A 206 20.01 11.10 3.12
N HIS A 207 19.90 11.04 1.79
CA HIS A 207 19.86 9.81 1.00
C HIS A 207 18.76 8.81 1.44
N ASP A 208 17.79 9.29 2.21
CA ASP A 208 16.73 8.48 2.79
C ASP A 208 15.50 8.46 1.89
N ARG A 209 15.29 7.33 1.21
CA ARG A 209 14.21 7.18 0.23
C ARG A 209 12.82 7.09 0.88
N HIS A 210 12.73 6.90 2.19
CA HIS A 210 11.46 6.86 2.90
C HIS A 210 10.83 8.25 3.08
N LEU A 211 11.65 9.30 3.08
CA LEU A 211 11.15 10.66 3.17
C LEU A 211 10.37 11.01 1.90
N ASN A 212 9.13 11.44 2.07
CA ASN A 212 8.32 12.02 1.01
C ASN A 212 7.40 13.10 1.59
N LEU A 213 7.04 14.07 0.77
CA LEU A 213 5.93 14.96 1.04
C LEU A 213 4.79 14.57 0.12
N ARG A 214 3.57 14.66 0.65
CA ARG A 214 2.34 14.45 -0.08
C ARG A 214 1.48 15.71 0.02
N PHE A 215 0.99 16.15 -1.12
CA PHE A 215 -0.05 17.17 -1.20
C PHE A 215 -1.44 16.52 -1.35
N THR A 216 -2.47 17.16 -0.81
CA THR A 216 -3.86 16.80 -1.05
C THR A 216 -4.62 17.99 -1.62
N PRO A 217 -5.36 17.82 -2.74
CA PRO A 217 -6.07 18.91 -3.40
C PRO A 217 -7.41 19.23 -2.71
N TYR A 218 -7.52 18.89 -1.43
CA TYR A 218 -8.64 19.15 -0.54
C TYR A 218 -8.07 19.35 0.86
N LYS A 219 -8.77 20.14 1.67
CA LYS A 219 -8.40 20.33 3.07
C LYS A 219 -8.56 19.02 3.84
N GLN A 220 -7.46 18.56 4.42
CA GLN A 220 -7.45 17.41 5.30
C GLN A 220 -8.34 17.70 6.52
N PRO A 221 -9.21 16.76 6.93
CA PRO A 221 -10.00 16.90 8.15
C PRO A 221 -9.09 17.27 9.30
N ALA A 222 -9.45 18.28 10.11
CA ALA A 222 -8.61 18.73 11.21
C ALA A 222 -8.16 17.54 12.08
N GLU A 223 -6.89 17.52 12.49
CA GLU A 223 -6.44 16.58 13.51
C GLU A 223 -7.13 16.94 14.83
N THR A 224 -8.34 16.45 15.04
CA THR A 224 -8.94 16.45 16.37
C THR A 224 -8.06 15.51 17.18
N GLY A 225 -7.19 16.06 18.02
CA GLY A 225 -6.12 15.36 18.75
C GLY A 225 -6.54 14.21 19.69
N GLU A 226 -7.72 13.63 19.51
CA GLU A 226 -8.28 12.56 20.34
C GLU A 226 -9.10 11.51 19.58
N LYS A 227 -9.25 11.58 18.25
CA LYS A 227 -9.98 10.53 17.54
C LYS A 227 -9.05 9.84 16.57
N GLY A 228 -8.53 8.71 17.04
CA GLY A 228 -8.12 7.64 16.15
C GLY A 228 -9.24 7.31 15.14
N PRO A 229 -8.96 6.41 14.19
CA PRO A 229 -9.90 6.04 13.15
C PRO A 229 -11.30 5.77 13.72
N SER A 230 -12.33 6.26 13.04
CA SER A 230 -13.72 6.04 13.41
C SER A 230 -14.03 4.55 13.51
N LYS A 231 -15.09 4.19 14.24
CA LYS A 231 -15.51 2.78 14.35
C LYS A 231 -15.77 2.15 12.98
N ASP A 232 -16.32 2.92 12.06
CA ASP A 232 -16.61 2.47 10.69
C ASP A 232 -15.32 2.25 9.89
N GLU A 233 -14.34 3.15 10.01
CA GLU A 233 -13.02 2.96 9.38
C GLU A 233 -12.26 1.76 9.95
N VAL A 234 -12.33 1.55 11.27
CA VAL A 234 -11.75 0.35 11.91
C VAL A 234 -12.45 -0.92 11.42
N ALA A 235 -13.78 -0.91 11.36
CA ALA A 235 -14.57 -2.04 10.87
C ALA A 235 -14.30 -2.33 9.39
N GLN A 236 -14.18 -1.28 8.56
CA GLN A 236 -13.85 -1.42 7.15
C GLN A 236 -12.46 -2.03 6.95
N ARG A 237 -11.43 -1.48 7.60
CA ARG A 237 -10.07 -2.06 7.52
C ARG A 237 -10.01 -3.50 8.01
N ARG A 238 -10.77 -3.82 9.06
CA ARG A 238 -10.92 -5.21 9.51
C ARG A 238 -11.51 -6.10 8.40
N GLN A 239 -12.61 -5.69 7.79
CA GLN A 239 -13.24 -6.44 6.70
C GLN A 239 -12.33 -6.60 5.49
N GLU A 240 -11.56 -5.56 5.15
CA GLU A 240 -10.57 -5.61 4.06
C GLU A 240 -9.48 -6.65 4.33
N MET A 241 -8.90 -6.65 5.55
CA MET A 241 -7.92 -7.66 5.95
C MET A 241 -8.50 -9.07 5.94
N GLU A 242 -9.70 -9.27 6.49
CA GLU A 242 -10.37 -10.58 6.52
C GLU A 242 -10.68 -11.08 5.10
N ARG A 243 -11.17 -10.19 4.21
CA ARG A 243 -11.43 -10.52 2.80
C ARG A 243 -10.17 -10.89 2.04
N ASP A 244 -9.05 -10.24 2.37
CA ASP A 244 -7.74 -10.54 1.79
C ASP A 244 -7.05 -11.76 2.42
N ASN A 245 -7.75 -12.48 3.30
CA ASN A 245 -7.20 -13.59 4.08
C ASN A 245 -5.90 -13.18 4.82
N CYS A 246 -5.85 -11.94 5.30
CA CYS A 246 -4.71 -11.37 6.02
C CYS A 246 -3.39 -11.48 5.25
N ALA A 247 -3.44 -11.40 3.91
CA ALA A 247 -2.31 -11.58 3.01
C ALA A 247 -1.66 -12.98 3.00
N PHE A 248 -2.25 -13.98 3.66
CA PHE A 248 -1.84 -15.38 3.50
C PHE A 248 -2.39 -15.92 2.18
N ARG A 249 -1.49 -16.20 1.24
CA ARG A 249 -1.85 -16.59 -0.13
C ARG A 249 -1.89 -18.09 -0.34
N LYS A 250 -0.99 -18.82 0.31
CA LYS A 250 -0.86 -20.26 0.11
C LYS A 250 -0.27 -20.91 1.35
N VAL A 251 -0.87 -22.03 1.75
CA VAL A 251 -0.36 -22.92 2.79
C VAL A 251 -0.47 -24.33 2.24
N GLU A 252 0.63 -25.07 2.22
CA GLU A 252 0.72 -26.39 1.61
C GLU A 252 1.70 -27.29 2.38
N VAL A 253 1.50 -28.60 2.29
CA VAL A 253 2.54 -29.59 2.62
C VAL A 253 3.05 -30.17 1.31
N LEU A 254 4.30 -29.84 0.99
CA LEU A 254 5.03 -30.28 -0.18
C LEU A 254 5.52 -31.73 -0.01
N GLU A 255 6.14 -32.26 -1.07
CA GLU A 255 6.80 -33.57 -1.00
C GLU A 255 7.82 -33.64 0.16
N ASN A 256 8.04 -34.85 0.67
CA ASN A 256 8.89 -35.09 1.85
C ASN A 256 8.44 -34.36 3.12
N ASN A 257 7.12 -34.11 3.26
CA ASN A 257 6.50 -33.52 4.45
C ASN A 257 7.08 -32.14 4.80
N VAL A 258 7.31 -31.29 3.79
CA VAL A 258 7.82 -29.92 3.98
C VAL A 258 6.65 -28.93 3.99
N GLY A 259 6.52 -28.14 5.04
CA GLY A 259 5.54 -27.08 5.11
C GLY A 259 5.92 -25.91 4.21
N TYR A 260 4.97 -25.34 3.48
CA TYR A 260 5.17 -24.14 2.69
C TYR A 260 4.11 -23.09 3.06
N VAL A 261 4.56 -21.88 3.38
CA VAL A 261 3.69 -20.78 3.80
C VAL A 261 4.07 -19.51 3.02
N LYS A 262 3.17 -19.06 2.13
CA LYS A 262 3.29 -17.81 1.40
C LYS A 262 2.41 -16.73 2.02
N LEU A 263 3.02 -15.59 2.32
CA LEU A 263 2.34 -14.41 2.81
C LEU A 263 2.96 -13.14 2.22
N ASP A 264 2.10 -12.21 1.80
CA ASP A 264 2.52 -10.97 1.11
C ASP A 264 2.55 -9.75 2.05
N ALA A 265 2.10 -9.90 3.31
CA ALA A 265 2.20 -8.86 4.34
C ALA A 265 2.06 -9.45 5.75
N PHE A 266 2.50 -8.68 6.75
CA PHE A 266 2.31 -8.92 8.18
C PHE A 266 1.17 -8.04 8.71
N SER A 267 -0.07 -8.48 8.55
CA SER A 267 -1.27 -7.71 8.98
C SER A 267 -1.42 -7.62 10.50
N ASP A 268 -2.32 -6.75 10.99
CA ASP A 268 -2.58 -6.56 12.43
C ASP A 268 -2.93 -7.89 13.14
N PRO A 269 -2.16 -8.34 14.14
CA PRO A 269 -2.39 -9.59 14.83
C PRO A 269 -3.69 -9.63 15.65
N ALA A 270 -4.25 -8.49 16.05
CA ALA A 270 -5.54 -8.45 16.74
C ALA A 270 -6.71 -8.92 15.84
N VAL A 271 -6.57 -8.75 14.53
CA VAL A 271 -7.54 -9.24 13.54
C VAL A 271 -7.09 -10.57 12.94
N CYS A 272 -5.81 -10.65 12.58
CA CYS A 272 -5.27 -11.71 11.73
C CYS A 272 -4.57 -12.86 12.48
N GLY A 273 -4.46 -12.77 13.81
CA GLY A 273 -3.90 -13.84 14.64
C GLY A 273 -4.52 -15.22 14.38
N PRO A 274 -5.86 -15.36 14.25
CA PRO A 274 -6.48 -16.65 13.91
C PRO A 274 -6.00 -17.25 12.57
N THR A 275 -5.69 -16.43 11.58
CA THR A 275 -5.18 -16.89 10.28
C THR A 275 -3.78 -17.49 10.41
N VAL A 276 -2.91 -16.84 11.20
CA VAL A 276 -1.58 -17.40 11.53
C VAL A 276 -1.72 -18.74 12.26
N VAL A 277 -2.59 -18.81 13.27
CA VAL A 277 -2.84 -20.05 14.01
C VAL A 277 -3.30 -21.16 13.08
N ALA A 278 -4.23 -20.88 12.17
CA ALA A 278 -4.71 -21.88 11.21
C ALA A 278 -3.60 -22.35 10.26
N ALA A 279 -2.83 -21.41 9.68
CA ALA A 279 -1.73 -21.72 8.77
C ALA A 279 -0.65 -22.56 9.45
N MET A 280 -0.20 -22.13 10.64
CA MET A 280 0.87 -22.81 11.37
C MET A 280 0.42 -24.15 11.95
N ASN A 281 -0.85 -24.30 12.35
CA ASN A 281 -1.38 -25.61 12.75
C ASN A 281 -1.43 -26.58 11.57
N PHE A 282 -1.79 -26.11 10.38
CA PHE A 282 -1.87 -26.95 9.18
C PHE A 282 -0.50 -27.54 8.82
N VAL A 283 0.59 -26.76 8.90
CA VAL A 283 1.96 -27.22 8.62
C VAL A 283 2.75 -27.65 9.86
N GLY A 284 2.14 -27.65 11.04
CA GLY A 284 2.85 -27.75 12.31
C GLY A 284 3.51 -29.11 12.58
N HIS A 285 3.13 -30.14 11.81
CA HIS A 285 3.73 -31.47 11.86
C HIS A 285 4.72 -31.74 10.72
N ALA A 286 4.97 -30.78 9.82
CA ALA A 286 5.97 -30.89 8.76
C ALA A 286 7.38 -31.11 9.34
N ASP A 287 8.28 -31.76 8.61
CA ASP A 287 9.66 -32.04 9.04
C ASP A 287 10.62 -30.86 8.85
N GLY A 288 10.20 -29.89 8.05
CA GLY A 288 10.82 -28.58 7.87
C GLY A 288 9.82 -27.61 7.25
N ILE A 289 10.13 -26.31 7.22
CA ILE A 289 9.24 -25.28 6.65
C ILE A 289 9.99 -24.32 5.74
N ILE A 290 9.28 -23.84 4.72
CA ILE A 290 9.69 -22.76 3.82
C ILE A 290 8.67 -21.62 3.95
N PHE A 291 9.13 -20.43 4.33
CA PHE A 291 8.35 -19.20 4.25
C PHE A 291 8.66 -18.49 2.94
N ASP A 292 7.64 -18.17 2.15
CA ASP A 292 7.81 -17.43 0.91
C ASP A 292 7.39 -15.98 1.10
N LEU A 293 8.39 -15.10 1.14
CA LEU A 293 8.26 -13.66 1.34
C LEU A 293 8.64 -12.86 0.08
N ARG A 294 8.77 -13.52 -1.08
CA ARG A 294 9.24 -12.87 -2.32
C ARG A 294 8.38 -11.69 -2.74
N ASP A 295 7.09 -11.71 -2.42
CA ASP A 295 6.15 -10.61 -2.72
C ASP A 295 5.72 -9.84 -1.45
N ASN A 296 6.46 -9.98 -0.34
CA ASN A 296 6.06 -9.45 0.95
C ASN A 296 6.46 -7.99 1.15
N GLY A 297 5.49 -7.09 1.22
CA GLY A 297 5.72 -5.65 1.38
C GLY A 297 5.93 -5.16 2.82
N GLY A 298 5.95 -6.07 3.80
CA GLY A 298 6.15 -5.77 5.21
C GLY A 298 4.87 -5.78 6.03
N GLY A 299 4.84 -5.02 7.13
CA GLY A 299 3.67 -4.94 8.01
C GLY A 299 4.04 -4.69 9.46
N ASP A 300 3.18 -5.20 10.36
CA ASP A 300 3.24 -4.98 11.80
C ASP A 300 4.32 -5.86 12.47
N PRO A 301 5.31 -5.28 13.17
CA PRO A 301 6.35 -6.03 13.89
C PRO A 301 5.79 -6.98 14.96
N LYS A 302 4.59 -6.70 15.51
CA LYS A 302 3.93 -7.62 16.45
C LYS A 302 3.47 -8.89 15.77
N MET A 303 3.04 -8.81 14.51
CA MET A 303 2.70 -9.99 13.72
C MET A 303 3.95 -10.77 13.33
N VAL A 304 5.04 -10.08 13.00
CA VAL A 304 6.37 -10.70 12.78
C VAL A 304 6.77 -11.52 14.01
N ALA A 305 6.79 -10.90 15.21
CA ALA A 305 7.13 -11.59 16.45
C ALA A 305 6.17 -12.76 16.77
N PHE A 306 4.88 -12.61 16.48
CA PHE A 306 3.92 -13.70 16.66
C PHE A 306 4.21 -14.90 15.76
N LEU A 307 4.47 -14.69 14.46
CA LEU A 307 4.81 -15.78 13.55
C LEU A 307 6.14 -16.44 13.92
N LEU A 308 7.16 -15.65 14.31
CA LEU A 308 8.44 -16.16 14.79
C LEU A 308 8.29 -17.06 16.03
N SER A 309 7.23 -16.87 16.83
CA SER A 309 6.97 -17.69 18.02
C SER A 309 6.70 -19.18 17.72
N TYR A 310 6.36 -19.53 16.47
CA TYR A 310 6.19 -20.93 16.05
C TYR A 310 7.50 -21.63 15.69
N VAL A 311 8.57 -20.88 15.41
CA VAL A 311 9.85 -21.44 14.97
C VAL A 311 10.92 -21.44 16.06
N PHE A 312 10.75 -20.68 17.15
CA PHE A 312 11.64 -20.74 18.31
C PHE A 312 11.01 -21.57 19.44
N ASP A 313 11.81 -22.39 20.12
CA ASP A 313 11.35 -23.18 21.28
C ASP A 313 11.26 -22.39 22.58
N GLN A 314 12.01 -21.29 22.68
CA GLN A 314 12.07 -20.43 23.85
C GLN A 314 11.73 -19.00 23.48
N ALA A 315 11.28 -18.23 24.48
CA ALA A 315 11.13 -16.78 24.33
C ALA A 315 12.49 -16.19 23.93
N THR A 316 12.53 -15.55 22.78
CA THR A 316 13.75 -15.08 22.11
C THR A 316 13.58 -13.62 21.78
N HIS A 317 14.58 -12.80 22.10
CA HIS A 317 14.61 -11.39 21.72
C HIS A 317 14.93 -11.32 20.23
N VAL A 318 13.97 -10.82 19.43
CA VAL A 318 14.11 -10.82 17.96
C VAL A 318 14.51 -9.46 17.42
N ASN A 319 13.94 -8.37 17.95
CA ASN A 319 14.20 -7.02 17.47
C ASN A 319 13.97 -5.97 18.57
N ASP A 320 14.53 -4.78 18.38
CA ASP A 320 14.21 -3.57 19.13
C ASP A 320 13.81 -2.46 18.14
N LEU A 321 12.80 -1.64 18.47
CA LEU A 321 12.50 -0.40 17.75
C LEU A 321 12.76 0.80 18.65
N TYR A 322 13.74 1.63 18.27
CA TYR A 322 13.99 2.91 18.92
C TYR A 322 13.13 4.01 18.28
N ASN A 323 12.19 4.58 19.04
CA ASN A 323 11.38 5.73 18.64
C ASN A 323 12.03 7.04 19.07
N ARG A 324 12.28 7.91 18.09
CA ARG A 324 12.98 9.19 18.29
C ARG A 324 12.23 10.17 19.19
N LYS A 325 10.93 10.35 18.95
CA LYS A 325 10.15 11.38 19.64
C LYS A 325 9.92 10.99 21.09
N GLU A 326 9.57 9.73 21.31
CA GLU A 326 9.29 9.20 22.65
C GLU A 326 10.57 8.91 23.43
N ASN A 327 11.72 8.84 22.74
CA ASN A 327 13.00 8.40 23.29
C ASN A 327 12.86 7.05 24.02
N LEU A 328 12.08 6.15 23.42
CA LEU A 328 11.71 4.85 23.95
C LEU A 328 12.22 3.77 23.02
N THR A 329 12.76 2.71 23.59
CA THR A 329 13.06 1.47 22.86
C THR A 329 12.02 0.43 23.24
N GLU A 330 11.19 0.03 22.27
CA GLU A 330 10.28 -1.11 22.42
C GLU A 330 11.01 -2.38 22.01
N GLN A 331 10.94 -3.41 22.85
CA GLN A 331 11.56 -4.71 22.57
C GLN A 331 10.52 -5.69 22.04
N TYR A 332 10.89 -6.45 21.02
CA TYR A 332 10.05 -7.49 20.42
C TYR A 332 10.62 -8.86 20.77
N TRP A 333 9.77 -9.68 21.37
CA TRP A 333 10.11 -11.02 21.84
C TRP A 333 9.14 -12.04 21.26
N THR A 334 9.64 -13.24 20.95
CA THR A 334 8.75 -14.37 20.70
C THR A 334 7.98 -14.77 21.97
N SER A 335 6.75 -15.21 21.79
CA SER A 335 5.87 -15.63 22.88
C SER A 335 6.30 -16.99 23.46
N PRO A 336 6.25 -17.18 24.79
CA PRO A 336 6.45 -18.48 25.42
C PRO A 336 5.29 -19.46 25.16
N TYR A 337 4.16 -18.99 24.63
CA TYR A 337 3.03 -19.83 24.22
C TYR A 337 2.46 -19.42 22.86
N VAL A 338 2.15 -20.42 22.04
CA VAL A 338 1.35 -20.29 20.81
C VAL A 338 0.31 -21.41 20.78
N PRO A 339 -0.90 -21.19 20.24
CA PRO A 339 -1.83 -22.28 19.98
C PRO A 339 -1.26 -23.26 18.95
N GLY A 340 -1.27 -24.56 19.26
CA GLY A 340 -0.79 -25.62 18.37
C GLY A 340 0.70 -25.93 18.50
N PRO A 341 1.25 -26.80 17.63
CA PRO A 341 2.62 -27.27 17.73
C PRO A 341 3.63 -26.23 17.24
N ARG A 342 4.81 -26.21 17.87
CA ARG A 342 5.99 -25.48 17.40
C ARG A 342 6.82 -26.37 16.48
N LEU A 343 7.57 -25.75 15.59
CA LEU A 343 8.52 -26.45 14.72
C LEU A 343 9.85 -26.74 15.41
N GLY A 344 10.16 -26.07 16.52
CA GLY A 344 11.40 -26.26 17.29
C GLY A 344 12.67 -26.26 16.44
N ASP A 345 13.52 -27.28 16.58
CA ASP A 345 14.78 -27.43 15.82
C ASP A 345 14.63 -27.93 14.37
N LYS A 346 13.41 -27.93 13.82
CA LYS A 346 13.19 -28.29 12.42
C LYS A 346 13.75 -27.22 11.47
N PRO A 347 14.32 -27.62 10.31
CA PRO A 347 14.90 -26.65 9.38
C PRO A 347 13.87 -25.62 8.92
N VAL A 348 14.28 -24.36 8.86
CA VAL A 348 13.49 -23.24 8.32
C VAL A 348 14.27 -22.62 7.18
N PHE A 349 13.59 -22.37 6.07
CA PHE A 349 14.08 -21.55 4.97
C PHE A 349 13.14 -20.37 4.74
N VAL A 350 13.69 -19.27 4.25
CA VAL A 350 12.91 -18.08 3.87
C VAL A 350 13.29 -17.68 2.46
N LEU A 351 12.30 -17.54 1.59
CA LEU A 351 12.47 -17.07 0.21
C LEU A 351 12.31 -15.56 0.17
N THR A 352 13.25 -14.89 -0.47
CA THR A 352 13.31 -13.42 -0.56
C THR A 352 13.51 -12.96 -2.00
N SER A 353 13.01 -11.77 -2.32
CA SER A 353 13.26 -11.09 -3.59
C SER A 353 13.62 -9.63 -3.33
N LYS A 354 14.01 -8.90 -4.38
CA LYS A 354 14.14 -7.43 -4.33
C LYS A 354 12.88 -6.68 -3.87
N ASP A 355 11.70 -7.31 -3.99
CA ASP A 355 10.40 -6.74 -3.62
C ASP A 355 10.03 -7.06 -2.16
N THR A 356 10.77 -7.94 -1.48
CA THR A 356 10.64 -8.14 -0.04
C THR A 356 11.04 -6.86 0.70
N PHE A 357 10.17 -6.35 1.58
CA PHE A 357 10.36 -5.04 2.21
C PHE A 357 9.88 -5.00 3.67
N SER A 358 10.46 -4.12 4.49
CA SER A 358 10.01 -3.78 5.84
C SER A 358 9.82 -5.01 6.75
N GLY A 359 8.62 -5.27 7.29
CA GLY A 359 8.38 -6.44 8.15
C GLY A 359 8.78 -7.80 7.55
N GLY A 360 8.79 -7.96 6.22
CA GLY A 360 9.31 -9.16 5.55
C GLY A 360 10.82 -9.26 5.61
N GLU A 361 11.51 -8.12 5.60
CA GLU A 361 12.94 -8.03 5.84
C GLU A 361 13.26 -8.25 7.32
N GLU A 362 12.48 -7.69 8.25
CA GLU A 362 12.62 -7.94 9.70
C GLU A 362 12.57 -9.44 9.99
N PHE A 363 11.52 -10.13 9.53
CA PHE A 363 11.36 -11.57 9.72
C PHE A 363 12.58 -12.35 9.19
N SER A 364 13.08 -11.98 8.00
CA SER A 364 14.23 -12.62 7.37
C SER A 364 15.54 -12.33 8.11
N TYR A 365 15.75 -11.07 8.51
CA TYR A 365 16.95 -10.59 9.17
C TYR A 365 17.08 -11.15 10.59
N ASP A 366 15.99 -11.21 11.33
CA ASP A 366 15.96 -11.76 12.69
C ASP A 366 16.31 -13.25 12.67
N LEU A 367 15.67 -14.03 11.79
CA LEU A 367 15.97 -15.45 11.65
C LEU A 367 17.41 -15.70 11.18
N LYS A 368 17.93 -14.88 10.26
CA LYS A 368 19.31 -14.98 9.78
C LYS A 368 20.31 -14.65 10.89
N SER A 369 20.11 -13.51 11.57
CA SER A 369 21.00 -13.02 12.63
C SER A 369 21.03 -13.97 13.83
N LEU A 370 19.90 -14.58 14.17
CA LEU A 370 19.77 -15.61 15.22
C LEU A 370 20.17 -17.02 14.74
N LYS A 371 20.63 -17.17 13.48
CA LYS A 371 21.03 -18.45 12.87
C LYS A 371 19.93 -19.52 12.91
N ARG A 372 18.66 -19.08 12.87
CA ARG A 372 17.49 -19.96 12.91
C ARG A 372 17.07 -20.44 11.54
N ALA A 373 17.24 -19.64 10.48
CA ALA A 373 16.85 -19.99 9.12
C ALA A 373 17.99 -19.81 8.12
N THR A 374 17.82 -20.42 6.95
CA THR A 374 18.63 -20.14 5.76
C THR A 374 17.81 -19.29 4.78
N ILE A 375 18.34 -18.13 4.41
CA ILE A 375 17.69 -17.19 3.49
C ILE A 375 18.13 -17.51 2.05
N VAL A 376 17.17 -17.67 1.15
CA VAL A 376 17.40 -18.08 -0.26
C VAL A 376 16.70 -17.08 -1.18
N GLY A 377 17.37 -16.66 -2.25
CA GLY A 377 16.79 -15.74 -3.24
C GLY A 377 17.67 -14.52 -3.48
N GLU A 378 17.05 -13.34 -3.57
CA GLU A 378 17.72 -12.07 -3.90
C GLU A 378 17.87 -11.18 -2.66
N THR A 379 18.78 -10.20 -2.74
CA THR A 379 18.85 -9.13 -1.73
C THR A 379 17.56 -8.31 -1.74
N THR A 380 17.01 -8.04 -0.56
CA THR A 380 15.75 -7.34 -0.35
C THR A 380 15.85 -5.82 -0.55
N GLY A 381 14.72 -5.11 -0.45
CA GLY A 381 14.64 -3.69 -0.85
C GLY A 381 15.32 -2.66 0.08
N GLY A 382 15.59 -3.01 1.34
CA GLY A 382 16.35 -2.22 2.30
C GLY A 382 15.56 -1.16 3.07
N GLY A 383 14.36 -1.48 3.56
CA GLY A 383 13.50 -0.55 4.31
C GLY A 383 13.32 -0.93 5.77
N ALA A 384 14.26 -0.58 6.64
CA ALA A 384 14.23 -0.97 8.05
C ALA A 384 13.56 0.05 8.97
N HIS A 385 13.34 1.29 8.53
CA HIS A 385 12.86 2.37 9.39
C HIS A 385 11.35 2.61 9.25
N PRO A 386 10.56 2.42 10.33
CA PRO A 386 9.14 2.74 10.30
C PRO A 386 8.87 4.20 9.94
N VAL A 387 7.97 4.41 8.98
CA VAL A 387 7.58 5.72 8.47
C VAL A 387 6.22 6.11 9.03
N ARG A 388 6.09 7.36 9.45
CA ARG A 388 4.80 7.94 9.84
C ARG A 388 4.50 9.16 8.99
N GLY A 389 3.30 9.22 8.43
CA GLY A 389 2.75 10.46 7.86
C GLY A 389 2.44 11.44 8.99
N VAL A 390 3.09 12.60 8.98
CA VAL A 390 2.87 13.68 9.94
C VAL A 390 2.34 14.90 9.20
N ARG A 391 1.19 15.40 9.62
CA ARG A 391 0.58 16.58 8.99
C ARG A 391 1.46 17.81 9.18
N VAL A 392 1.69 18.53 8.08
CA VAL A 392 2.40 19.82 8.05
C VAL A 392 1.39 20.96 8.14
N ASN A 393 0.34 20.92 7.31
CA ASN A 393 -0.76 21.89 7.32
C ASN A 393 -2.04 21.27 6.74
N ASP A 394 -2.99 22.08 6.28
CA ASP A 394 -4.26 21.61 5.71
C ASP A 394 -4.15 20.77 4.44
N HIS A 395 -3.03 20.83 3.72
CA HIS A 395 -2.87 20.17 2.44
C HIS A 395 -1.60 19.32 2.33
N PHE A 396 -0.63 19.51 3.23
CA PHE A 396 0.67 18.83 3.16
C PHE A 396 0.84 17.87 4.34
N THR A 397 1.34 16.68 4.03
CA THR A 397 1.79 15.67 4.99
C THR A 397 3.20 15.24 4.61
N VAL A 398 4.08 15.07 5.60
CA VAL A 398 5.44 14.53 5.39
C VAL A 398 5.51 13.12 5.96
N GLY A 399 5.94 12.15 5.16
CA GLY A 399 6.33 10.83 5.61
C GLY A 399 7.70 10.90 6.28
N VAL A 400 7.76 10.67 7.59
CA VAL A 400 8.98 10.78 8.40
C VAL A 400 9.35 9.43 8.99
N PRO A 401 10.55 8.90 8.68
CA PRO A 401 11.16 7.80 9.42
C PRO A 401 11.36 8.20 10.87
N PHE A 402 10.53 7.67 11.76
CA PHE A 402 10.46 8.12 13.15
C PHE A 402 11.10 7.15 14.15
N ALA A 403 11.36 5.93 13.67
CA ALA A 403 11.99 4.89 14.46
C ALA A 403 12.99 4.11 13.59
N ARG A 404 13.84 3.34 14.24
CA ARG A 404 14.77 2.41 13.57
C ARG A 404 14.81 1.08 14.30
N ALA A 405 15.01 0.01 13.52
CA ALA A 405 15.33 -1.30 14.06
C ALA A 405 16.73 -1.33 14.66
N VAL A 406 16.88 -2.12 15.72
CA VAL A 406 18.18 -2.46 16.31
C VAL A 406 18.12 -3.94 16.64
N ASN A 407 18.65 -4.76 15.74
CA ASN A 407 18.64 -6.20 15.97
C ASN A 407 19.56 -6.56 17.16
N PRO A 408 19.12 -7.43 18.08
CA PRO A 408 19.82 -7.72 19.32
C PRO A 408 21.16 -8.44 19.13
N VAL A 409 21.39 -9.09 17.98
CA VAL A 409 22.65 -9.78 17.68
C VAL A 409 23.61 -8.85 16.95
N SER A 410 23.19 -8.31 15.80
CA SER A 410 24.07 -7.49 14.94
C SER A 410 24.28 -6.07 15.46
N LYS A 411 23.42 -5.60 16.38
CA LYS A 411 23.40 -4.23 16.91
C LYS A 411 23.21 -3.14 15.85
N THR A 412 22.69 -3.54 14.68
CA THR A 412 22.40 -2.67 13.53
C THR A 412 21.11 -3.16 12.85
N ASP A 413 20.82 -2.65 11.66
CA ASP A 413 19.63 -2.95 10.87
C ASP A 413 19.98 -3.23 9.40
N TRP A 414 18.97 -3.42 8.56
CA TRP A 414 19.09 -3.68 7.12
C TRP A 414 18.80 -2.44 6.26
N GLU A 415 18.74 -1.23 6.84
CA GLU A 415 18.40 -0.01 6.13
C GLU A 415 19.39 0.24 4.98
N GLY A 416 18.87 0.52 3.79
CA GLY A 416 19.65 0.83 2.59
C GLY A 416 20.47 -0.33 1.99
N THR A 417 20.66 -1.43 2.72
CA THR A 417 21.43 -2.61 2.25
C THR A 417 20.56 -3.80 1.93
N GLY A 418 19.41 -3.93 2.60
CA GLY A 418 18.56 -5.10 2.54
C GLY A 418 19.18 -6.32 3.24
N VAL A 419 18.39 -7.37 3.36
CA VAL A 419 18.82 -8.67 3.83
C VAL A 419 19.50 -9.40 2.68
N VAL A 420 20.82 -9.51 2.74
CA VAL A 420 21.59 -10.32 1.79
C VAL A 420 21.28 -11.80 2.06
N PRO A 421 20.88 -12.60 1.07
CA PRO A 421 20.55 -14.02 1.24
C PRO A 421 21.79 -14.85 1.60
N ASP A 422 21.60 -15.97 2.28
CA ASP A 422 22.68 -16.95 2.52
C ASP A 422 23.01 -17.73 1.24
N VAL A 423 21.98 -17.98 0.42
CA VAL A 423 22.09 -18.65 -0.87
C VAL A 423 21.53 -17.73 -1.95
N PRO A 424 22.39 -16.93 -2.62
CA PRO A 424 21.96 -15.99 -3.64
C PRO A 424 21.58 -16.73 -4.93
N VAL A 425 20.32 -16.59 -5.34
CA VAL A 425 19.75 -17.09 -6.60
C VAL A 425 18.69 -16.10 -7.10
N LYS A 426 18.21 -16.23 -8.35
CA LYS A 426 17.08 -15.40 -8.78
C LYS A 426 15.83 -15.76 -7.98
N ALA A 427 14.93 -14.80 -7.78
CA ALA A 427 13.70 -15.02 -7.03
C ALA A 427 12.87 -16.20 -7.59
N ASP A 428 12.85 -16.38 -8.91
CA ASP A 428 12.16 -17.48 -9.60
C ASP A 428 12.74 -18.86 -9.26
N ASP A 429 14.06 -18.94 -9.03
CA ASP A 429 14.79 -20.19 -8.74
C ASP A 429 14.83 -20.51 -7.22
N ALA A 430 14.35 -19.60 -6.37
CA ALA A 430 14.54 -19.67 -4.92
C ALA A 430 13.81 -20.85 -4.27
N LEU A 431 12.59 -21.17 -4.73
CA LEU A 431 11.79 -22.26 -4.18
C LEU A 431 12.45 -23.62 -4.45
N GLU A 432 12.77 -23.91 -5.72
CA GLU A 432 13.43 -25.16 -6.12
C GLU A 432 14.76 -25.34 -5.37
N THR A 433 15.52 -24.25 -5.24
CA THR A 433 16.78 -24.26 -4.48
C THR A 433 16.55 -24.59 -3.00
N ALA A 434 15.55 -23.98 -2.36
CA ALA A 434 15.23 -24.24 -0.96
C ALA A 434 14.70 -25.67 -0.73
N GLU A 435 13.87 -26.21 -1.62
CA GLU A 435 13.38 -27.59 -1.55
C GLU A 435 14.52 -28.60 -1.63
N LYS A 436 15.49 -28.38 -2.53
CA LYS A 436 16.69 -29.21 -2.63
C LYS A 436 17.52 -29.19 -1.33
N LEU A 437 17.80 -27.99 -0.82
CA LEU A 437 18.57 -27.82 0.43
C LEU A 437 17.84 -28.39 1.64
N MET A 438 16.51 -28.30 1.66
CA MET A 438 15.65 -28.92 2.66
C MET A 438 15.80 -30.44 2.63
N ALA A 439 15.65 -31.06 1.46
CA ALA A 439 15.80 -32.51 1.30
C ALA A 439 17.18 -32.99 1.78
N GLU A 440 18.25 -32.28 1.43
CA GLU A 440 19.62 -32.59 1.91
C GLU A 440 19.75 -32.48 3.44
N LYS A 441 19.07 -31.53 4.09
CA LYS A 441 19.07 -31.41 5.55
C LYS A 441 18.26 -32.52 6.22
N LEU A 442 17.13 -32.91 5.63
CA LEU A 442 16.28 -33.98 6.17
C LEU A 442 16.93 -35.36 6.04
N GLN A 443 17.72 -35.61 4.99
CA GLN A 443 18.47 -36.86 4.82
C GLN A 443 19.64 -37.03 5.82
N LYS A 444 20.09 -35.95 6.45
CA LYS A 444 21.21 -35.95 7.41
C LYS A 444 20.76 -36.14 8.87
N LYS A 445 19.45 -36.12 9.14
CA LYS A 445 18.86 -36.46 10.44
C LYS A 445 18.54 -37.95 10.47
#